data_AF-A0A8S4BG25-F1
#
_entry.id   AF-A0A8S4BG25-F1
#
_cell.length_a   1.000
_cell.length_b   1.000
_cell.length_c   1.000
_cell.angle_alpha   90.00
_cell.angle_beta   90.00
_cell.angle_gamma   90.00
#
_symmetry.space_group_name_H-M   'P 1'
#
loop_
_entity.id
_entity.type
_entity.pdbx_description
1 polymer ?
#
loop_
_entity_poly.entity_id
_entity_poly.type
_entity_poly.pdbx_seq_one_letter_code
_entity_poly.pdbx_strand_id
1 'polypeptide(L)'
;MLRLIAVRGGLGLLAVRRTCFLSRSAHSAPKNEYRPIKKVMVANRGEIAIRVFRACTELGIRTVAVYSEQDTGQMHRQKADEAYLIGKGLPPVAAYLHIPDIIKVAKDNNVDAIHPGYGFLSERSDFAQACSDAGVMFVGPTPETVRKMGDKVEARSLAISAGVPVVPGTDSPISCLQEAQAFAQTYGFPIIFKAAYGGGGRGMRVVREYEELEENYQRAYSEALTAFGNGALFVEKFIEKPRHIEVQILGDKYGNVIHLYERDCSIQRRHQKVVEIAPAFQLDPHLRDRLHSDAVNLAKQV
;
A
#
# COMPACT_ATOMS: atom_id res chain seq x y z
N MET A 1 48.76 41.72 -29.50
CA MET A 1 50.19 41.86 -29.86
C MET A 1 50.78 40.46 -29.97
N LEU A 2 50.74 39.85 -31.16
CA LEU A 2 51.38 38.55 -31.42
C LEU A 2 52.89 38.75 -31.59
N ARG A 3 53.72 37.91 -30.97
CA ARG A 3 55.10 37.68 -31.41
C ARG A 3 55.15 36.35 -32.16
N LEU A 4 55.50 36.42 -33.45
CA LEU A 4 55.85 35.27 -34.27
C LEU A 4 57.26 34.77 -33.89
N ILE A 5 57.41 33.45 -33.83
CA ILE A 5 58.69 32.78 -34.10
C ILE A 5 58.41 31.74 -35.18
N ALA A 6 59.16 31.83 -36.28
CA ALA A 6 59.10 30.92 -37.41
C ALA A 6 60.03 29.72 -37.18
N VAL A 7 59.52 28.51 -37.44
CA VAL A 7 60.36 27.34 -37.75
C VAL A 7 59.72 26.60 -38.93
N ARG A 8 60.54 26.33 -39.94
CA ARG A 8 60.21 25.65 -41.19
C ARG A 8 60.15 24.13 -41.01
N GLY A 9 59.24 23.49 -41.75
CA GLY A 9 59.42 22.13 -42.29
C GLY A 9 58.42 21.09 -41.81
N GLY A 10 57.69 20.48 -42.75
CA GLY A 10 57.02 19.19 -42.54
C GLY A 10 55.51 19.20 -42.82
N LEU A 11 55.14 18.52 -43.91
CA LEU A 11 53.84 18.05 -44.39
C LEU A 11 52.57 18.40 -43.60
N GLY A 12 51.62 18.99 -44.34
CA GLY A 12 50.28 19.30 -43.88
C GLY A 12 49.41 18.07 -43.60
N LEU A 13 48.66 18.16 -42.51
CA LEU A 13 47.37 17.52 -42.32
C LEU A 13 46.46 18.54 -41.62
N LEU A 14 45.50 19.11 -42.36
CA LEU A 14 44.50 20.02 -41.79
C LEU A 14 43.53 19.23 -40.90
N ALA A 15 43.81 19.17 -39.60
CA ALA A 15 42.85 18.71 -38.60
C ALA A 15 41.94 19.86 -38.19
N VAL A 16 40.73 19.91 -38.77
CA VAL A 16 39.66 20.81 -38.32
C VAL A 16 39.16 20.33 -36.95
N ARG A 17 39.67 20.94 -35.87
CA ARG A 17 39.08 20.77 -34.53
C ARG A 17 37.74 21.51 -34.47
N ARG A 18 36.64 20.78 -34.63
CA ARG A 18 35.32 21.24 -34.16
C ARG A 18 35.38 21.33 -32.64
N THR A 19 35.51 22.54 -32.10
CA THR A 19 35.23 22.82 -30.69
C THR A 19 33.74 22.66 -30.45
N CYS A 20 33.34 21.47 -30.03
CA CYS A 20 32.01 21.21 -29.51
C CYS A 20 31.92 21.85 -28.12
N PHE A 21 31.31 23.04 -28.03
CA PHE A 21 30.87 23.59 -26.76
C PHE A 21 29.68 22.76 -26.26
N LEU A 22 29.99 21.67 -25.55
CA LEU A 22 29.00 20.97 -24.73
C LEU A 22 28.72 21.85 -23.51
N SER A 23 27.60 22.57 -23.52
CA SER A 23 27.05 23.13 -22.30
C SER A 23 26.70 21.95 -21.38
N ARG A 24 27.50 21.75 -20.32
CA ARG A 24 27.11 20.86 -19.23
C ARG A 24 26.00 21.54 -18.46
N SER A 25 24.76 21.34 -18.92
CA SER A 25 23.60 21.42 -18.05
C SER A 25 23.77 20.36 -16.97
N ALA A 26 24.31 20.77 -15.82
CA ALA A 26 24.28 19.95 -14.63
C ALA A 26 22.82 19.84 -14.20
N HIS A 27 22.12 18.82 -14.71
CA HIS A 27 20.94 18.31 -14.04
C HIS A 27 21.41 17.78 -12.68
N SER A 28 21.36 18.62 -11.66
CA SER A 28 21.46 18.17 -10.29
C SER A 28 20.22 17.33 -10.01
N ALA A 29 20.36 16.00 -10.13
CA ALA A 29 19.42 15.10 -9.48
C ALA A 29 19.27 15.58 -8.03
N PRO A 30 18.04 15.69 -7.49
CA PRO A 30 17.85 16.13 -6.11
C PRO A 30 18.69 15.21 -5.22
N LYS A 31 19.73 15.78 -4.60
CA LYS A 31 20.47 15.07 -3.55
C LYS A 31 19.45 14.76 -2.48
N ASN A 32 19.07 13.50 -2.37
CA ASN A 32 18.16 13.01 -1.34
C ASN A 32 18.94 13.10 -0.03
N GLU A 33 18.92 14.29 0.58
CA GLU A 33 19.67 14.56 1.81
C GLU A 33 19.08 13.68 2.91
N TYR A 34 19.88 12.74 3.39
CA TYR A 34 19.46 11.85 4.46
C TYR A 34 19.14 12.70 5.70
N ARG A 35 17.85 12.81 6.02
CA ARG A 35 17.38 13.37 7.29
C ARG A 35 17.15 12.21 8.24
N PRO A 36 17.98 12.05 9.29
CA PRO A 36 17.77 11.03 10.29
C PRO A 36 16.41 11.22 10.95
N ILE A 37 15.62 10.15 11.06
CA ILE A 37 14.35 10.16 11.78
C ILE A 37 14.66 10.17 13.26
N LYS A 38 14.25 11.22 13.98
CA LYS A 38 14.49 11.37 15.43
C LYS A 38 13.20 11.23 16.23
N LYS A 39 12.04 11.57 15.65
CA LYS A 39 10.73 11.50 16.29
C LYS A 39 9.69 10.88 15.36
N VAL A 40 9.08 9.77 15.78
CA VAL A 40 8.01 9.05 15.07
C VAL A 40 6.71 9.15 15.85
N MET A 41 5.65 9.58 15.17
CA MET A 41 4.28 9.47 15.67
C MET A 41 3.61 8.22 15.11
N VAL A 42 2.86 7.49 15.94
CA VAL A 42 2.05 6.38 15.47
C VAL A 42 0.60 6.82 15.37
N ALA A 43 0.09 6.95 14.14
CA ALA A 43 -1.30 7.30 13.85
C ALA A 43 -2.22 6.07 13.97
N ASN A 44 -2.15 5.40 15.13
CA ASN A 44 -2.91 4.20 15.44
C ASN A 44 -3.05 4.03 16.97
N ARG A 45 -3.67 2.95 17.43
CA ARG A 45 -3.96 2.65 18.84
C ARG A 45 -3.66 1.20 19.20
N GLY A 46 -3.68 0.89 20.49
CA GLY A 46 -3.63 -0.48 20.97
C GLY A 46 -2.30 -1.17 20.70
N GLU A 47 -2.34 -2.46 20.33
CA GLU A 47 -1.14 -3.30 20.27
C GLU A 47 -0.16 -2.83 19.18
N ILE A 48 -0.64 -2.48 17.99
CA ILE A 48 0.22 -2.09 16.87
C ILE A 48 0.99 -0.80 17.15
N ALA A 49 0.37 0.13 17.88
CA ALA A 49 1.06 1.34 18.33
C ALA A 49 2.23 0.99 19.26
N ILE A 50 2.00 0.11 20.24
CA ILE A 50 3.05 -0.38 21.15
C ILE A 50 4.14 -1.14 20.40
N ARG A 51 3.76 -1.96 19.41
CA ARG A 51 4.71 -2.72 18.57
C ARG A 51 5.66 -1.79 17.81
N VAL A 52 5.16 -0.67 17.29
CA VAL A 52 5.98 0.34 16.62
C VAL A 52 6.82 1.12 17.62
N PHE A 53 6.25 1.53 18.75
CA PHE A 53 7.02 2.24 19.80
C PHE A 53 8.22 1.43 20.27
N ARG A 54 8.07 0.11 20.49
CA ARG A 54 9.20 -0.78 20.84
C ARG A 54 10.33 -0.71 19.81
N ALA A 55 10.01 -0.81 18.52
CA ALA A 55 11.01 -0.72 17.45
C ALA A 55 11.69 0.66 17.41
N CYS A 56 10.93 1.75 17.59
CA CYS A 56 11.49 3.09 17.68
C CYS A 56 12.42 3.24 18.89
N THR A 57 12.02 2.76 20.07
CA THR A 57 12.85 2.80 21.27
C THR A 57 14.15 2.01 21.11
N GLU A 58 14.10 0.81 20.53
CA GLU A 58 15.28 0.00 20.21
C GLU A 58 16.27 0.72 19.25
N LEU A 59 15.74 1.57 18.36
CA LEU A 59 16.52 2.40 17.43
C LEU A 59 16.93 3.77 18.00
N GLY A 60 16.57 4.10 19.25
CA GLY A 60 16.84 5.40 19.87
C GLY A 60 15.99 6.56 19.30
N ILE A 61 14.84 6.25 18.70
CA ILE A 61 13.91 7.21 18.10
C ILE A 61 12.81 7.56 19.12
N ARG A 62 12.54 8.85 19.31
CA ARG A 62 11.47 9.36 20.18
C ARG A 62 10.09 9.03 19.61
N THR A 63 9.15 8.72 20.49
CA THR A 63 7.84 8.19 20.13
C THR A 63 6.70 9.11 20.55
N VAL A 64 5.72 9.28 19.67
CA VAL A 64 4.51 10.07 19.92
C VAL A 64 3.26 9.22 19.72
N ALA A 65 2.39 9.17 20.72
CA ALA A 65 1.07 8.57 20.61
C ALA A 65 0.00 9.62 20.30
N VAL A 66 -1.02 9.22 19.54
CA VAL A 66 -2.30 9.93 19.48
C VAL A 66 -3.37 9.09 20.14
N TYR A 67 -4.39 9.74 20.72
CA TYR A 67 -5.49 9.04 21.38
C TYR A 67 -6.78 9.85 21.31
N SER A 68 -7.94 9.18 21.32
CA SER A 68 -9.26 9.82 21.47
C SER A 68 -9.60 10.03 22.94
N GLU A 69 -10.61 10.85 23.25
CA GLU A 69 -11.03 11.12 24.65
C GLU A 69 -11.37 9.83 25.41
N GLN A 70 -11.99 8.87 24.73
CA GLN A 70 -12.37 7.56 25.28
C GLN A 70 -11.18 6.61 25.47
N ASP A 71 -10.05 6.87 24.80
CA ASP A 71 -8.82 6.08 24.91
C ASP A 71 -7.80 6.70 25.87
N THR A 72 -8.20 7.68 26.70
CA THR A 72 -7.36 8.33 27.72
C THR A 72 -6.64 7.32 28.63
N GLY A 73 -7.29 6.20 28.96
CA GLY A 73 -6.73 5.14 29.80
C GLY A 73 -5.99 4.02 29.06
N GLN A 74 -5.84 4.10 27.73
CA GLN A 74 -5.24 3.01 26.95
C GLN A 74 -3.72 2.91 27.14
N MET A 75 -3.22 1.67 27.09
CA MET A 75 -1.82 1.36 27.32
C MET A 75 -0.88 2.02 26.31
N HIS A 76 -1.26 2.14 25.03
CA HIS A 76 -0.37 2.69 24.01
C HIS A 76 0.00 4.15 24.30
N ARG A 77 -0.93 4.92 24.86
CA ARG A 77 -0.70 6.30 25.31
C ARG A 77 0.44 6.39 26.33
N GLN A 78 0.50 5.44 27.27
CA GLN A 78 1.51 5.39 28.34
C GLN A 78 2.84 4.79 27.91
N LYS A 79 2.91 4.20 26.71
CA LYS A 79 4.12 3.56 26.16
C LYS A 79 4.91 4.45 25.21
N ALA A 80 4.38 5.60 24.84
CA ALA A 80 5.10 6.61 24.07
C ALA A 80 5.75 7.65 24.99
N ASP A 81 6.77 8.36 24.48
CA ASP A 81 7.45 9.43 25.21
C ASP A 81 6.55 10.66 25.39
N GLU A 82 5.70 10.94 24.38
CA GLU A 82 4.74 12.05 24.35
C GLU A 82 3.40 11.52 23.82
N ALA A 83 2.27 12.11 24.26
CA ALA A 83 0.95 11.71 23.79
C ALA A 83 -0.03 12.88 23.68
N TYR A 84 -0.77 12.94 22.58
CA TYR A 84 -1.69 14.04 22.27
C TYR A 84 -3.11 13.56 21.97
N LEU A 85 -4.08 14.30 22.50
CA LEU A 85 -5.48 14.08 22.21
C LEU A 85 -5.77 14.50 20.76
N ILE A 86 -6.49 13.66 20.01
CA ILE A 86 -7.01 13.96 18.67
C ILE A 86 -8.53 13.81 18.62
N GLY A 87 -9.16 14.49 17.67
CA GLY A 87 -10.58 14.38 17.36
C GLY A 87 -11.47 14.71 18.54
N LYS A 88 -11.14 15.77 19.28
CA LYS A 88 -11.91 16.19 20.46
C LYS A 88 -13.40 16.37 20.11
N GLY A 89 -14.29 15.74 20.88
CA GLY A 89 -15.73 15.74 20.62
C GLY A 89 -16.20 14.81 19.50
N LEU A 90 -15.30 14.11 18.79
CA LEU A 90 -15.68 13.10 17.80
C LEU A 90 -15.92 11.73 18.46
N PRO A 91 -16.73 10.87 17.83
CA PRO A 91 -16.75 9.45 18.17
C PRO A 91 -15.35 8.83 18.12
N PRO A 92 -15.05 7.81 18.96
CA PRO A 92 -13.69 7.32 19.18
C PRO A 92 -13.00 6.88 17.89
N VAL A 93 -13.70 6.16 17.00
CA VAL A 93 -13.15 5.71 15.72
C VAL A 93 -12.94 6.88 14.76
N ALA A 94 -13.88 7.84 14.73
CA ALA A 94 -13.79 9.00 13.85
C ALA A 94 -12.59 9.88 14.20
N ALA A 95 -12.19 9.95 15.47
CA ALA A 95 -10.98 10.66 15.89
C ALA A 95 -9.72 10.12 15.18
N TYR A 96 -9.54 8.79 15.12
CA TYR A 96 -8.40 8.16 14.45
C TYR A 96 -8.47 8.21 12.91
N LEU A 97 -9.61 8.61 12.34
CA LEU A 97 -9.79 8.83 10.90
C LEU A 97 -9.66 10.31 10.51
N HIS A 98 -9.46 11.21 11.48
CA HIS A 98 -9.48 12.65 11.26
C HIS A 98 -8.11 13.20 10.83
N ILE A 99 -7.81 13.05 9.53
CA ILE A 99 -6.54 13.45 8.90
C ILE A 99 -6.06 14.86 9.30
N PRO A 100 -6.88 15.93 9.22
CA PRO A 100 -6.40 17.29 9.51
C PRO A 100 -5.85 17.45 10.92
N ASP A 101 -6.42 16.75 11.90
CA ASP A 101 -6.03 16.90 13.30
C ASP A 101 -4.77 16.07 13.60
N ILE A 102 -4.65 14.87 13.00
CA ILE A 102 -3.42 14.07 13.06
C ILE A 102 -2.24 14.84 12.45
N ILE A 103 -2.42 15.44 11.27
CA ILE A 103 -1.37 16.25 10.62
C ILE A 103 -1.03 17.50 11.46
N LYS A 104 -2.03 18.15 12.05
CA LYS A 104 -1.82 19.28 12.96
C LYS A 104 -0.95 18.87 14.16
N VAL A 105 -1.28 17.77 14.85
CA VAL A 105 -0.48 17.26 15.97
C VAL A 105 0.95 16.95 15.55
N ALA A 106 1.15 16.37 14.35
CA ALA A 106 2.48 16.08 13.84
C ALA A 106 3.34 17.35 13.69
N LYS A 107 2.75 18.39 13.07
CA LYS A 107 3.42 19.67 12.83
C LYS A 107 3.72 20.43 14.12
N ASP A 108 2.74 20.56 15.01
CA ASP A 108 2.87 21.32 16.26
C ASP A 108 3.95 20.74 17.18
N ASN A 109 4.25 19.44 17.04
CA ASN A 109 5.18 18.72 17.91
C ASN A 109 6.47 18.26 17.20
N ASN A 110 6.74 18.80 16.01
CA ASN A 110 7.95 18.55 15.21
C ASN A 110 8.22 17.04 15.00
N VAL A 111 7.18 16.31 14.57
CA VAL A 111 7.28 14.89 14.21
C VAL A 111 7.97 14.75 12.85
N ASP A 112 9.00 13.91 12.75
CA ASP A 112 9.71 13.68 11.50
C ASP A 112 8.97 12.68 10.59
N ALA A 113 8.34 11.67 11.19
CA ALA A 113 7.67 10.61 10.47
C ALA A 113 6.41 10.09 11.19
N ILE A 114 5.43 9.65 10.40
CA ILE A 114 4.20 9.01 10.88
C ILE A 114 4.18 7.56 10.43
N HIS A 115 4.07 6.65 11.39
CA HIS A 115 3.76 5.25 11.13
C HIS A 115 2.26 5.00 11.28
N PRO A 116 1.55 4.53 10.25
CA PRO A 116 0.10 4.40 10.32
C PRO A 116 -0.36 3.09 10.98
N GLY A 117 0.53 2.12 11.17
CA GLY A 117 0.17 0.80 11.68
C GLY A 117 -0.62 0.02 10.62
N TYR A 118 -1.69 -0.65 11.02
CA TYR A 118 -2.66 -1.28 10.11
C TYR A 118 -4.09 -0.83 10.43
N GLY A 119 -4.98 -0.91 9.44
CA GLY A 119 -6.33 -0.35 9.55
C GLY A 119 -6.32 1.17 9.64
N PHE A 120 -7.46 1.77 10.00
CA PHE A 120 -7.66 3.22 10.01
C PHE A 120 -7.19 3.88 8.70
N LEU A 121 -6.10 4.66 8.75
CA LEU A 121 -5.57 5.43 7.64
C LEU A 121 -4.38 4.75 6.95
N SER A 122 -4.02 3.51 7.28
CA SER A 122 -2.81 2.84 6.76
C SER A 122 -2.81 2.61 5.26
N GLU A 123 -3.99 2.49 4.65
CA GLU A 123 -4.19 2.25 3.22
C GLU A 123 -4.88 3.45 2.53
N ARG A 124 -4.88 4.62 3.19
CA ARG A 124 -5.51 5.84 2.70
C ARG A 124 -4.48 6.69 1.96
N SER A 125 -4.57 6.71 0.63
CA SER A 125 -3.64 7.46 -0.23
C SER A 125 -3.70 8.97 0.02
N ASP A 126 -4.87 9.50 0.37
CA ASP A 126 -5.07 10.90 0.79
C ASP A 126 -4.37 11.23 2.11
N PHE A 127 -4.28 10.28 3.05
CA PHE A 127 -3.49 10.46 4.27
C PHE A 127 -1.99 10.42 4.00
N ALA A 128 -1.52 9.47 3.19
CA ALA A 128 -0.12 9.40 2.78
C ALA A 128 0.30 10.70 2.04
N GLN A 129 -0.56 11.22 1.17
CA GLN A 129 -0.35 12.50 0.49
C GLN A 129 -0.32 13.67 1.47
N ALA A 130 -1.26 13.74 2.41
CA ALA A 130 -1.29 14.80 3.43
C ALA A 130 -0.03 14.82 4.32
N CYS A 131 0.56 13.65 4.61
CA CYS A 131 1.86 13.57 5.29
C CYS A 131 2.96 14.23 4.44
N SER A 132 3.04 13.86 3.16
CA SER A 132 4.01 14.41 2.21
C SER A 132 3.86 15.94 2.08
N ASP A 133 2.63 16.43 1.92
CA ASP A 133 2.33 17.86 1.79
C ASP A 133 2.69 18.66 3.06
N ALA A 134 2.58 18.02 4.23
CA ALA A 134 2.97 18.58 5.52
C ALA A 134 4.49 18.51 5.79
N GLY A 135 5.27 17.88 4.91
CA GLY A 135 6.71 17.66 5.12
C GLY A 135 7.03 16.61 6.18
N VAL A 136 6.09 15.72 6.49
CA VAL A 136 6.23 14.62 7.46
C VAL A 136 6.34 13.30 6.70
N MET A 137 7.34 12.48 7.01
CA MET A 137 7.54 11.23 6.29
C MET A 137 6.44 10.21 6.63
N PHE A 138 5.70 9.73 5.62
CA PHE A 138 4.84 8.57 5.77
C PHE A 138 5.69 7.29 5.80
N VAL A 139 5.62 6.52 6.88
CA VAL A 139 6.32 5.22 6.99
C VAL A 139 5.47 4.15 6.30
N GLY A 140 5.61 4.07 4.98
CA GLY A 140 4.92 3.14 4.11
C GLY A 140 5.27 3.40 2.64
N PRO A 141 4.56 2.77 1.69
CA PRO A 141 4.72 3.02 0.27
C PRO A 141 4.37 4.47 -0.11
N THR A 142 4.69 4.86 -1.35
CA THR A 142 4.33 6.19 -1.86
C THR A 142 2.81 6.37 -1.92
N PRO A 143 2.26 7.60 -1.86
CA PRO A 143 0.83 7.83 -2.00
C PRO A 143 0.24 7.24 -3.30
N GLU A 144 1.03 7.26 -4.38
CA GLU A 144 0.67 6.64 -5.65
C GLU A 144 0.58 5.11 -5.55
N THR A 145 1.58 4.46 -4.95
CA THR A 145 1.56 3.01 -4.72
C THR A 145 0.39 2.61 -3.82
N VAL A 146 0.12 3.36 -2.74
CA VAL A 146 -1.04 3.14 -1.86
C VAL A 146 -2.36 3.24 -2.63
N ARG A 147 -2.49 4.23 -3.53
CA ARG A 147 -3.68 4.37 -4.37
C ARG A 147 -3.86 3.18 -5.32
N LYS A 148 -2.80 2.86 -6.08
CA LYS A 148 -2.77 1.76 -7.06
C LYS A 148 -3.11 0.41 -6.45
N MET A 149 -2.55 0.12 -5.28
CA MET A 149 -2.74 -1.16 -4.60
C MET A 149 -4.00 -1.19 -3.72
N GLY A 150 -4.57 -0.03 -3.37
CA GLY A 150 -5.82 0.09 -2.62
C GLY A 150 -7.07 -0.13 -3.47
N ASP A 151 -7.00 0.10 -4.78
CA ASP A 151 -8.04 -0.28 -5.73
C ASP A 151 -7.78 -1.72 -6.22
N LYS A 152 -8.68 -2.65 -5.87
CA LYS A 152 -8.51 -4.07 -6.22
C LYS A 152 -8.51 -4.34 -7.72
N VAL A 153 -9.19 -3.51 -8.50
CA VAL A 153 -9.27 -3.65 -9.95
C VAL A 153 -7.95 -3.20 -10.57
N GLU A 154 -7.45 -2.04 -10.14
CA GLU A 154 -6.14 -1.53 -10.60
C GLU A 154 -5.01 -2.48 -10.16
N ALA A 155 -5.02 -2.94 -8.90
CA ALA A 155 -4.07 -3.91 -8.38
C ALA A 155 -4.08 -5.23 -9.17
N ARG A 156 -5.26 -5.71 -9.58
CA ARG A 156 -5.40 -6.91 -10.43
C ARG A 156 -4.79 -6.68 -11.82
N SER A 157 -5.04 -5.52 -12.42
CA SER A 157 -4.45 -5.16 -13.72
C SER A 157 -2.92 -5.14 -13.63
N LEU A 158 -2.36 -4.57 -12.56
CA LEU A 158 -0.92 -4.56 -12.28
C LEU A 158 -0.35 -5.97 -12.08
N ALA A 159 -1.08 -6.85 -11.38
CA ALA A 159 -0.70 -8.25 -11.24
C ALA A 159 -0.64 -8.97 -12.60
N ILE A 160 -1.64 -8.76 -13.47
CA ILE A 160 -1.65 -9.32 -14.82
C ILE A 160 -0.47 -8.79 -15.64
N SER A 161 -0.19 -7.48 -15.60
CA SER A 161 0.97 -6.90 -16.30
C SER A 161 2.32 -7.38 -15.74
N ALA A 162 2.34 -7.81 -14.48
CA ALA A 162 3.48 -8.45 -13.83
C ALA A 162 3.65 -9.93 -14.18
N GLY A 163 2.73 -10.50 -14.97
CA GLY A 163 2.72 -11.93 -15.27
C GLY A 163 2.29 -12.80 -14.09
N VAL A 164 1.73 -12.19 -13.03
CA VAL A 164 1.22 -12.91 -11.86
C VAL A 164 -0.15 -13.50 -12.21
N PRO A 165 -0.37 -14.81 -11.98
CA PRO A 165 -1.66 -15.43 -12.25
C PRO A 165 -2.73 -14.88 -11.30
N VAL A 166 -3.84 -14.43 -11.87
CA VAL A 166 -4.99 -13.92 -11.11
C VAL A 166 -6.21 -14.80 -11.30
N VAL A 167 -7.14 -14.75 -10.34
CA VAL A 167 -8.45 -15.38 -10.49
C VAL A 167 -9.19 -14.69 -11.66
N PRO A 168 -9.89 -15.46 -12.52
CA PRO A 168 -10.76 -14.86 -13.52
C PRO A 168 -11.77 -13.92 -12.86
N GLY A 169 -11.87 -12.70 -13.37
CA GLY A 169 -12.72 -11.65 -12.83
C GLY A 169 -12.94 -10.57 -13.87
N THR A 170 -13.91 -9.69 -13.62
CA THR A 170 -14.18 -8.54 -14.47
C THR A 170 -13.02 -7.55 -14.40
N ASP A 171 -12.69 -6.92 -15.55
CA ASP A 171 -11.54 -6.01 -15.65
C ASP A 171 -11.84 -4.61 -15.09
N SER A 172 -13.10 -4.31 -14.85
CA SER A 172 -13.58 -3.09 -14.19
C SER A 172 -14.70 -3.43 -13.20
N PRO A 173 -15.05 -2.51 -12.28
CA PRO A 173 -16.30 -2.63 -11.56
C PRO A 173 -17.45 -2.75 -12.56
N ILE A 174 -18.43 -3.60 -12.24
CA ILE A 174 -19.60 -3.80 -13.08
C ILE A 174 -20.55 -2.60 -12.96
N SER A 175 -21.09 -2.14 -14.09
CA SER A 175 -22.05 -1.03 -14.11
C SER A 175 -23.49 -1.50 -13.92
N CYS A 176 -23.75 -2.78 -14.21
CA CYS A 176 -25.08 -3.37 -14.17
C CYS A 176 -25.04 -4.88 -13.92
N LEU A 177 -26.19 -5.45 -13.57
CA LEU A 177 -26.34 -6.88 -13.29
C LEU A 177 -26.06 -7.76 -14.53
N GLN A 178 -26.32 -7.24 -15.72
CA GLN A 178 -26.13 -7.94 -17.00
C GLN A 178 -24.65 -8.31 -17.24
N GLU A 179 -23.71 -7.49 -16.77
CA GLU A 179 -22.28 -7.82 -16.84
C GLU A 179 -21.94 -9.03 -15.96
N ALA A 180 -22.56 -9.14 -14.78
CA ALA A 180 -22.41 -10.31 -13.92
C ALA A 180 -23.02 -11.57 -14.56
N GLN A 181 -24.15 -11.44 -15.28
CA GLN A 181 -24.74 -12.54 -16.05
C GLN A 181 -23.82 -13.02 -17.16
N ALA A 182 -23.26 -12.10 -17.96
CA ALA A 182 -22.31 -12.43 -19.02
C ALA A 182 -21.04 -13.10 -18.47
N PHE A 183 -20.54 -12.63 -17.33
CA PHE A 183 -19.43 -13.27 -16.63
C PHE A 183 -19.78 -14.70 -16.19
N ALA A 184 -20.95 -14.90 -15.58
CA ALA A 184 -21.41 -16.23 -15.15
C ALA A 184 -21.63 -17.19 -16.34
N GLN A 185 -22.09 -16.70 -17.49
CA GLN A 185 -22.21 -17.50 -18.71
C GLN A 185 -20.84 -17.97 -19.22
N THR A 186 -19.81 -17.13 -19.09
CA THR A 186 -18.47 -17.42 -19.59
C THR A 186 -17.67 -18.34 -18.65
N TYR A 187 -17.71 -18.08 -17.34
CA TYR A 187 -16.86 -18.76 -16.34
C TYR A 187 -17.62 -19.75 -15.45
N GLY A 188 -18.95 -19.82 -15.58
CA GLY A 188 -19.83 -20.65 -14.77
C GLY A 188 -19.93 -20.21 -13.31
N PHE A 189 -20.91 -20.77 -12.61
CA PHE A 189 -21.01 -20.67 -11.15
C PHE A 189 -20.09 -21.66 -10.41
N PRO A 190 -19.79 -21.45 -9.12
CA PRO A 190 -20.11 -20.26 -8.33
C PRO A 190 -19.23 -19.05 -8.71
N ILE A 191 -19.79 -17.86 -8.54
CA ILE A 191 -19.09 -16.57 -8.65
C ILE A 191 -19.18 -15.82 -7.32
N ILE A 192 -18.38 -14.77 -7.15
CA ILE A 192 -18.41 -13.92 -5.96
C ILE A 192 -18.42 -12.44 -6.35
N PHE A 193 -19.37 -11.69 -5.81
CA PHE A 193 -19.33 -10.24 -5.80
C PHE A 193 -18.35 -9.76 -4.74
N LYS A 194 -17.52 -8.77 -5.07
CA LYS A 194 -16.59 -8.13 -4.14
C LYS A 194 -16.64 -6.61 -4.29
N ALA A 195 -16.65 -5.90 -3.16
CA ALA A 195 -16.47 -4.44 -3.16
C ALA A 195 -15.07 -4.06 -3.68
N ALA A 196 -15.03 -3.15 -4.65
CA ALA A 196 -13.79 -2.67 -5.28
C ALA A 196 -12.87 -1.95 -4.28
N TYR A 197 -13.45 -1.12 -3.41
CA TYR A 197 -12.74 -0.30 -2.42
C TYR A 197 -12.88 -0.81 -0.97
N GLY A 198 -13.23 -2.09 -0.80
CA GLY A 198 -13.57 -2.68 0.51
C GLY A 198 -12.48 -3.57 1.13
N GLY A 199 -12.54 -3.77 2.45
CA GLY A 199 -11.63 -4.64 3.20
C GLY A 199 -12.32 -5.42 4.34
N GLY A 200 -11.58 -6.31 5.01
CA GLY A 200 -12.05 -6.98 6.23
C GLY A 200 -13.19 -8.00 6.08
N GLY A 201 -13.42 -8.51 4.87
CA GLY A 201 -14.44 -9.52 4.59
C GLY A 201 -15.87 -8.97 4.39
N ARG A 202 -16.04 -7.65 4.35
CA ARG A 202 -17.33 -6.97 4.11
C ARG A 202 -17.56 -6.67 2.64
N GLY A 203 -18.83 -6.61 2.23
CA GLY A 203 -19.23 -6.33 0.86
C GLY A 203 -18.87 -7.46 -0.12
N MET A 204 -18.97 -8.71 0.34
CA MET A 204 -18.77 -9.90 -0.49
C MET A 204 -19.96 -10.83 -0.44
N ARG A 205 -20.39 -11.37 -1.59
CA ARG A 205 -21.50 -12.34 -1.68
C ARG A 205 -21.20 -13.40 -2.72
N VAL A 206 -21.30 -14.67 -2.32
CA VAL A 206 -21.17 -15.82 -3.22
C VAL A 206 -22.53 -16.06 -3.87
N VAL A 207 -22.51 -16.31 -5.18
CA VAL A 207 -23.68 -16.64 -5.99
C VAL A 207 -23.45 -18.00 -6.63
N ARG A 208 -24.38 -18.93 -6.44
CA ARG A 208 -24.27 -20.32 -6.91
C ARG A 208 -25.15 -20.61 -8.11
N GLU A 209 -26.18 -19.81 -8.33
CA GLU A 209 -27.15 -19.98 -9.42
C GLU A 209 -27.72 -18.63 -9.88
N TYR A 210 -28.44 -18.61 -11.00
CA TYR A 210 -28.91 -17.37 -11.63
C TYR A 210 -29.94 -16.64 -10.78
N GLU A 211 -30.77 -17.40 -10.07
CA GLU A 211 -31.88 -16.93 -9.23
C GLU A 211 -31.36 -16.10 -8.05
N GLU A 212 -30.16 -16.39 -7.57
CA GLU A 212 -29.50 -15.70 -6.46
C GLU A 212 -28.82 -14.37 -6.86
N LEU A 213 -28.66 -14.12 -8.16
CA LEU A 213 -27.76 -13.09 -8.69
C LEU A 213 -28.21 -11.67 -8.31
N GLU A 214 -29.49 -11.34 -8.54
CA GLU A 214 -30.03 -10.01 -8.29
C GLU A 214 -30.04 -9.65 -6.80
N GLU A 215 -30.53 -10.55 -5.95
CA GLU A 215 -30.59 -10.35 -4.51
C GLU A 215 -29.19 -10.14 -3.91
N ASN A 216 -28.22 -10.97 -4.32
CA ASN A 216 -26.85 -10.87 -3.81
C ASN A 216 -26.13 -9.62 -4.31
N TYR A 217 -26.38 -9.18 -5.54
CA TYR A 217 -25.84 -7.91 -6.06
C TYR A 217 -26.32 -6.73 -5.21
N GLN A 218 -27.63 -6.61 -4.97
CA GLN A 218 -28.21 -5.52 -4.18
C GLN A 218 -27.67 -5.49 -2.75
N ARG A 219 -27.57 -6.66 -2.12
CA ARG A 219 -27.01 -6.79 -0.77
C ARG A 219 -25.54 -6.40 -0.71
N ALA A 220 -24.72 -6.88 -1.65
CA ALA A 220 -23.31 -6.53 -1.71
C ALA A 220 -23.11 -5.03 -1.94
N TYR A 221 -23.91 -4.43 -2.83
CA TYR A 221 -23.86 -3.00 -3.15
C TYR A 221 -24.20 -2.14 -1.93
N SER A 222 -25.31 -2.45 -1.26
CA SER A 222 -25.75 -1.71 -0.07
C SER A 222 -24.75 -1.82 1.09
N GLU A 223 -24.18 -3.01 1.30
CA GLU A 223 -23.15 -3.21 2.32
C GLU A 223 -21.88 -2.41 2.00
N ALA A 224 -21.43 -2.43 0.73
CA ALA A 224 -20.26 -1.68 0.29
C ALA A 224 -20.45 -0.16 0.42
N LEU A 225 -21.60 0.35 -0.03
CA LEU A 225 -21.94 1.77 0.09
C LEU A 225 -21.97 2.23 1.54
N THR A 226 -22.58 1.45 2.43
CA THR A 226 -22.69 1.79 3.85
C THR A 226 -21.33 1.72 4.57
N ALA A 227 -20.51 0.71 4.26
CA ALA A 227 -19.26 0.48 4.96
C ALA A 227 -18.10 1.34 4.43
N PHE A 228 -18.08 1.64 3.14
CA PHE A 228 -16.92 2.26 2.46
C PHE A 228 -17.28 3.57 1.74
N GLY A 229 -18.54 3.98 1.73
CA GLY A 229 -19.01 5.17 1.00
C GLY A 229 -19.05 4.99 -0.52
N ASN A 230 -18.74 3.79 -1.03
CA ASN A 230 -18.73 3.47 -2.45
C ASN A 230 -19.30 2.06 -2.68
N GLY A 231 -20.36 1.97 -3.49
CA GLY A 231 -21.06 0.73 -3.80
C GLY A 231 -20.46 -0.09 -4.94
N ALA A 232 -19.38 0.36 -5.59
CA ALA A 232 -18.79 -0.30 -6.74
C ALA A 232 -18.39 -1.76 -6.43
N LEU A 233 -18.88 -2.68 -7.25
CA LEU A 233 -18.63 -4.12 -7.15
C LEU A 233 -17.89 -4.62 -8.40
N PHE A 234 -17.11 -5.67 -8.25
CA PHE A 234 -16.59 -6.48 -9.36
C PHE A 234 -16.90 -7.96 -9.10
N VAL A 235 -16.80 -8.78 -10.15
CA VAL A 235 -17.11 -10.21 -10.09
C VAL A 235 -15.85 -11.01 -10.27
N GLU A 236 -15.68 -12.07 -9.49
CA GLU A 236 -14.65 -13.08 -9.69
C GLU A 236 -15.22 -14.49 -9.68
N LYS A 237 -14.48 -15.44 -10.27
CA LYS A 237 -14.75 -16.85 -10.06
C LYS A 237 -14.56 -17.19 -8.58
N PHE A 238 -15.56 -17.86 -7.97
CA PHE A 238 -15.41 -18.31 -6.60
C PHE A 238 -14.61 -19.61 -6.57
N ILE A 239 -13.48 -19.59 -5.86
CA ILE A 239 -12.67 -20.78 -5.62
C ILE A 239 -13.22 -21.51 -4.42
N GLU A 240 -13.64 -22.76 -4.60
CA GLU A 240 -14.14 -23.59 -3.51
C GLU A 240 -12.98 -24.24 -2.74
N LYS A 241 -13.09 -24.25 -1.41
CA LYS A 241 -12.09 -24.79 -0.48
C LYS A 241 -10.65 -24.26 -0.73
N PRO A 242 -10.45 -22.93 -0.87
CA PRO A 242 -9.13 -22.37 -1.09
C PRO A 242 -8.30 -22.41 0.19
N ARG A 243 -6.97 -22.46 0.02
CA ARG A 243 -6.03 -21.99 1.05
C ARG A 243 -5.75 -20.51 0.83
N HIS A 244 -5.60 -19.75 1.90
CA HIS A 244 -5.22 -18.33 1.85
C HIS A 244 -3.73 -18.21 2.19
N ILE A 245 -2.90 -18.08 1.16
CA ILE A 245 -1.44 -17.92 1.30
C ILE A 245 -1.07 -16.49 0.93
N GLU A 246 -0.24 -15.86 1.75
CA GLU A 246 0.26 -14.50 1.49
C GLU A 246 1.78 -14.43 1.67
N VAL A 247 2.43 -13.57 0.89
CA VAL A 247 3.89 -13.41 0.91
C VAL A 247 4.24 -12.07 1.52
N GLN A 248 5.14 -12.06 2.51
CA GLN A 248 5.64 -10.82 3.08
C GLN A 248 6.70 -10.22 2.16
N ILE A 249 6.57 -8.94 1.83
CA ILE A 249 7.55 -8.19 1.04
C ILE A 249 8.20 -7.10 1.88
N LEU A 250 9.47 -6.81 1.58
CA LEU A 250 10.19 -5.63 2.01
C LEU A 250 10.91 -5.01 0.81
N GLY A 251 10.66 -3.73 0.56
CA GLY A 251 11.32 -2.96 -0.50
C GLY A 251 11.99 -1.70 0.05
N ASP A 252 13.11 -1.30 -0.55
CA ASP A 252 13.80 -0.05 -0.22
C ASP A 252 13.67 1.02 -1.32
N LYS A 253 14.19 2.23 -1.04
CA LYS A 253 14.19 3.35 -2.00
C LYS A 253 15.24 3.23 -3.12
N TYR A 254 16.02 2.15 -3.13
CA TYR A 254 17.10 1.90 -4.08
C TYR A 254 16.74 0.78 -5.08
N GLY A 255 15.50 0.29 -5.05
CA GLY A 255 14.98 -0.74 -5.96
C GLY A 255 15.24 -2.17 -5.49
N ASN A 256 15.76 -2.38 -4.29
CA ASN A 256 15.87 -3.72 -3.72
C ASN A 256 14.51 -4.16 -3.20
N VAL A 257 14.12 -5.39 -3.55
CA VAL A 257 12.88 -6.02 -3.09
C VAL A 257 13.18 -7.47 -2.73
N ILE A 258 12.81 -7.86 -1.51
CA ILE A 258 12.92 -9.23 -1.01
C ILE A 258 11.58 -9.71 -0.47
N HIS A 259 11.41 -11.03 -0.41
CA HIS A 259 10.34 -11.64 0.35
C HIS A 259 10.87 -12.17 1.69
N LEU A 260 10.01 -12.22 2.70
CA LEU A 260 10.25 -12.87 3.99
C LEU A 260 9.34 -14.10 4.12
N TYR A 261 9.42 -14.96 3.10
CA TYR A 261 8.61 -16.17 2.94
C TYR A 261 7.09 -15.89 2.93
N GLU A 262 6.31 -16.95 3.04
CA GLU A 262 4.85 -16.93 3.07
C GLU A 262 4.26 -17.22 4.46
N ARG A 263 2.99 -16.85 4.61
CA ARG A 263 2.13 -17.25 5.73
C ARG A 263 0.91 -17.98 5.20
N ASP A 264 0.46 -18.98 5.96
CA ASP A 264 -0.84 -19.59 5.75
C ASP A 264 -1.85 -18.97 6.73
N CYS A 265 -2.85 -18.30 6.16
CA CYS A 265 -3.94 -17.64 6.87
C CYS A 265 -5.29 -18.29 6.54
N SER A 266 -5.30 -19.59 6.20
CA SER A 266 -6.51 -20.32 5.77
C SER A 266 -7.51 -20.55 6.91
N ILE A 267 -7.06 -20.50 8.17
CA ILE A 267 -7.93 -20.67 9.33
C ILE A 267 -8.69 -19.37 9.58
N GLN A 268 -9.92 -19.32 9.05
CA GLN A 268 -10.77 -18.14 9.03
C GLN A 268 -12.16 -18.42 9.59
N ARG A 269 -12.79 -17.39 10.17
CA ARG A 269 -14.22 -17.40 10.51
C ARG A 269 -14.88 -16.22 9.81
N ARG A 270 -15.87 -16.50 8.94
CA ARG A 270 -16.57 -15.47 8.14
C ARG A 270 -15.60 -14.55 7.36
N HIS A 271 -14.61 -15.15 6.67
CA HIS A 271 -13.60 -14.45 5.88
C HIS A 271 -12.66 -13.52 6.68
N GLN A 272 -12.61 -13.66 8.00
CA GLN A 272 -11.63 -12.99 8.86
C GLN A 272 -10.62 -14.00 9.37
N LYS A 273 -9.33 -13.63 9.32
CA LYS A 273 -8.23 -14.46 9.83
C LYS A 273 -8.34 -14.63 11.34
N VAL A 274 -8.10 -15.86 11.81
CA VAL A 274 -8.16 -16.22 13.23
C VAL A 274 -6.84 -16.80 13.71
N VAL A 275 -6.21 -17.63 12.87
CA VAL A 275 -4.89 -18.21 13.14
C VAL A 275 -4.06 -18.12 11.88
N GLU A 276 -2.84 -17.60 12.02
CA GLU A 276 -1.82 -17.55 10.97
C GLU A 276 -0.61 -18.40 11.37
N ILE A 277 -0.06 -19.16 10.42
CA ILE A 277 1.17 -19.93 10.62
C ILE A 277 2.22 -19.57 9.56
N ALA A 278 3.50 -19.72 9.90
CA ALA A 278 4.62 -19.47 8.99
C ALA A 278 5.74 -20.51 9.22
N PRO A 279 6.33 -21.10 8.15
CA PRO A 279 5.88 -21.03 6.75
C PRO A 279 4.56 -21.81 6.53
N ALA A 280 4.02 -21.77 5.31
CA ALA A 280 2.80 -22.51 5.01
C ALA A 280 3.04 -24.03 5.06
N PHE A 281 2.21 -24.74 5.83
CA PHE A 281 2.32 -26.19 5.98
C PHE A 281 2.06 -26.93 4.67
N GLN A 282 2.88 -27.93 4.33
CA GLN A 282 2.70 -28.79 3.14
C GLN A 282 2.37 -28.03 1.84
N LEU A 283 3.04 -26.90 1.59
CA LEU A 283 2.99 -26.23 0.29
C LEU A 283 4.00 -26.91 -0.65
N ASP A 284 3.57 -27.23 -1.87
CA ASP A 284 4.45 -27.76 -2.90
C ASP A 284 5.66 -26.82 -3.10
N PRO A 285 6.91 -27.32 -3.07
CA PRO A 285 8.09 -26.46 -3.15
C PRO A 285 8.15 -25.63 -4.43
N HIS A 286 7.79 -26.20 -5.59
CA HIS A 286 7.78 -25.46 -6.86
C HIS A 286 6.70 -24.37 -6.88
N LEU A 287 5.54 -24.63 -6.30
CA LEU A 287 4.52 -23.61 -6.09
C LEU A 287 5.00 -22.51 -5.13
N ARG A 288 5.68 -22.86 -4.04
CA ARG A 288 6.24 -21.90 -3.08
C ARG A 288 7.22 -20.95 -3.77
N ASP A 289 8.18 -21.49 -4.54
CA ASP A 289 9.18 -20.69 -5.24
C ASP A 289 8.54 -19.74 -6.26
N ARG A 290 7.51 -20.21 -6.98
CA ARG A 290 6.72 -19.36 -7.89
C ARG A 290 5.96 -18.27 -7.14
N LEU A 291 5.27 -18.59 -6.04
CA LEU A 291 4.54 -17.61 -5.22
C LEU A 291 5.48 -16.50 -4.71
N HIS A 292 6.67 -16.86 -4.24
CA HIS A 292 7.66 -15.88 -3.79
C HIS A 292 8.17 -15.01 -4.94
N SER A 293 8.47 -15.63 -6.08
CA SER A 293 8.94 -14.93 -7.29
C SER A 293 7.89 -13.95 -7.81
N ASP A 294 6.63 -14.40 -7.92
CA ASP A 294 5.50 -13.59 -8.38
C ASP A 294 5.25 -12.38 -7.48
N ALA A 295 5.29 -12.58 -6.16
CA ALA A 295 5.12 -11.50 -5.19
C ALA A 295 6.24 -10.45 -5.28
N VAL A 296 7.50 -10.88 -5.45
CA VAL A 296 8.64 -9.97 -5.65
C VAL A 296 8.54 -9.24 -6.99
N ASN A 297 8.13 -9.93 -8.05
CA ASN A 297 7.96 -9.32 -9.37
C ASN A 297 6.87 -8.25 -9.36
N LEU A 298 5.71 -8.53 -8.76
CA LEU A 298 4.64 -7.55 -8.60
C LEU A 298 5.13 -6.34 -7.79
N ALA A 299 5.79 -6.57 -6.66
CA ALA A 299 6.30 -5.49 -5.82
C ALA A 299 7.36 -4.62 -6.50
N LYS A 300 8.11 -5.14 -7.48
CA LYS A 300 9.06 -4.35 -8.28
C LYS A 300 8.40 -3.48 -9.36
N GLN A 301 7.16 -3.77 -9.73
CA GLN A 301 6.43 -3.01 -10.75
C GLN A 301 5.68 -1.78 -10.20
N VAL A 302 5.47 -1.71 -8.88
CA VAL A 302 4.63 -0.72 -8.20
C VAL A 302 5.42 0.22 -7.28
#